data_AF-C1DUP6-F1
#
_entry.id   AF-C1DUP6-F1
#
_cell.length_a   1.000
_cell.length_b   1.000
_cell.length_c   1.000
_cell.angle_alpha   90.00
_cell.angle_beta   90.00
_cell.angle_gamma   90.00
#
_symmetry.space_group_name_H-M   'P 1'
#
loop_
_entity.id
_entity.type
_entity.pdbx_description
1 polymer ?
#
loop_
_entity_poly.entity_id
_entity_poly.type
_entity_poly.pdbx_seq_one_letter_code
_entity_poly.pdbx_strand_id
1 'polypeptide(L)'
;MDKKEFYEIYNQLKSKYGTPVRYVKPYLADGIAVWKIDNYEISLSAPWVSWNMYLTYKYLPLSKLAEQSDKEVYQRETTKPKKGF
;
A
#
# COMPACT_ATOMS: atom_id res chain seq x y z
N MET A 1 10.48 0.35 17.85
CA MET A 1 10.52 0.98 16.51
C MET A 1 11.39 2.22 16.59
N ASP A 2 12.53 2.26 15.89
CA ASP A 2 13.29 3.50 15.79
C ASP A 2 12.61 4.39 14.75
N LYS A 3 12.06 5.52 15.20
CA LYS A 3 11.42 6.49 14.31
C LYS A 3 12.43 7.04 13.28
N LYS A 4 13.73 6.98 13.57
CA LYS A 4 14.80 7.45 12.69
C LYS A 4 14.85 6.69 11.37
N GLU A 5 14.78 5.36 11.38
CA GLU A 5 14.84 4.55 10.15
C GLU A 5 13.69 4.91 9.18
N PHE A 6 12.48 5.12 9.72
CA PHE A 6 11.35 5.61 8.91
C PHE A 6 11.65 6.95 8.25
N TYR A 7 12.18 7.91 9.01
CA TYR A 7 12.50 9.23 8.47
C TYR A 7 13.68 9.19 7.49
N GLU A 8 14.66 8.32 7.70
CA GLU A 8 15.78 8.15 6.77
C GLU A 8 15.30 7.64 5.42
N ILE A 9 14.53 6.53 5.40
CA ILE A 9 13.97 5.99 4.16
C ILE A 9 13.00 6.99 3.53
N TYR A 10 12.16 7.64 4.33
CA TYR A 10 11.26 8.69 3.86
C TYR A 10 12.02 9.83 3.17
N ASN A 11 13.10 10.32 3.77
CA ASN A 11 13.89 11.42 3.20
C ASN A 11 14.60 11.01 1.91
N GLN A 12 15.13 9.77 1.85
CA GLN A 12 15.72 9.23 0.61
C GLN A 12 14.69 9.15 -0.52
N LEU A 13 13.50 8.60 -0.25
CA LEU A 13 12.42 8.51 -1.23
C LEU A 13 11.92 9.90 -1.63
N LYS A 14 11.78 10.82 -0.67
CA LYS A 14 11.38 12.21 -0.92
C LYS A 14 12.39 12.93 -1.80
N SER A 15 13.69 12.73 -1.58
CA SER A 15 14.74 13.33 -2.40
C SER A 15 14.75 12.78 -3.82
N LYS A 16 14.43 11.49 -4.00
CA LYS A 16 14.47 10.82 -5.30
C LYS A 16 13.22 11.04 -6.14
N TYR A 17 12.05 11.04 -5.50
CA TYR A 17 10.75 10.99 -6.16
C TYR A 17 9.87 12.21 -5.87
N GLY A 18 10.35 13.15 -5.06
CA GLY A 18 9.61 14.33 -4.65
C GLY A 18 8.65 14.08 -3.50
N THR A 19 7.69 14.97 -3.34
CA THR A 19 6.74 14.93 -2.21
C THR A 19 5.74 13.77 -2.39
N PRO A 20 5.52 12.93 -1.38
CA PRO A 20 4.53 11.87 -1.45
C PRO A 20 3.12 12.43 -1.64
N VAL A 21 2.28 11.70 -2.38
CA VAL A 21 0.86 12.04 -2.55
C VAL A 21 0.06 11.84 -1.27
N ARG A 22 0.53 10.97 -0.37
CA ARG A 22 -0.06 10.75 0.95
C ARG A 22 1.03 10.60 1.98
N TYR A 23 0.91 11.29 3.10
CA TYR A 23 1.80 11.17 4.24
C TYR A 23 1.03 11.20 5.56
N VAL A 24 1.32 10.23 6.43
CA VAL A 24 0.83 10.11 7.79
C VAL A 24 2.04 9.89 8.69
N LYS A 25 2.20 10.74 9.69
CA LYS A 25 3.34 10.70 10.60
C LYS A 25 3.19 9.54 11.62
N PRO A 26 4.20 8.67 11.78
CA PRO A 26 4.19 7.63 12.81
C PRO A 26 4.40 8.22 14.20
N TYR A 27 3.32 8.62 14.86
CA TYR A 27 3.36 9.14 16.24
C TYR A 27 2.43 8.37 17.19
N LEU A 28 1.16 8.20 16.82
CA LEU A 28 0.13 7.41 17.53
C LEU A 28 -0.77 6.64 16.54
N ALA A 29 -0.35 6.55 15.30
CA ALA A 29 -1.05 5.91 14.20
C ALA A 29 0.00 5.30 13.26
N ASP A 30 -0.45 4.45 12.34
CA ASP A 30 0.41 3.88 11.33
C ASP A 30 1.07 4.99 10.51
N GLY A 31 2.41 4.97 10.45
CA GLY A 31 3.16 5.81 9.55
C GLY A 31 2.95 5.33 8.13
N ILE A 32 2.53 6.20 7.23
CA ILE A 32 2.29 5.83 5.83
C ILE A 32 2.84 6.95 4.96
N ALA A 33 3.67 6.63 3.97
CA ALA A 33 4.07 7.53 2.91
C ALA A 33 3.87 6.85 1.56
N VAL A 34 3.15 7.49 0.65
CA VAL A 34 2.86 6.92 -0.67
C VAL A 34 3.32 7.87 -1.76
N TRP A 35 4.06 7.36 -2.71
CA TRP A 35 4.42 8.03 -3.96
C TRP A 35 3.74 7.33 -5.12
N LYS A 36 3.23 8.10 -6.08
CA LYS A 36 2.73 7.60 -7.36
C LYS A 36 3.57 8.20 -8.47
N ILE A 37 4.21 7.34 -9.24
CA ILE A 37 5.19 7.71 -10.25
C ILE A 37 4.87 6.87 -11.48
N ASP A 38 4.34 7.54 -12.51
CA ASP A 38 3.88 6.89 -13.73
C ASP A 38 2.97 5.67 -13.44
N ASN A 39 3.48 4.47 -13.70
CA ASN A 39 2.79 3.20 -13.51
C ASN A 39 3.14 2.50 -12.19
N TYR A 40 3.86 3.15 -11.27
CA TYR A 40 4.29 2.58 -10.00
C TYR A 40 3.70 3.34 -8.82
N GLU A 41 3.34 2.59 -7.78
CA GLU A 41 3.05 3.11 -6.46
C GLU A 41 4.08 2.57 -5.48
N ILE A 42 4.74 3.48 -4.76
CA ILE A 42 5.72 3.16 -3.72
C ILE A 42 5.07 3.49 -2.39
N SER A 43 4.92 2.51 -1.51
CA SER A 43 4.34 2.69 -0.19
C SER A 43 5.35 2.32 0.87
N LEU A 44 5.68 3.28 1.74
CA LEU A 44 6.41 3.07 2.97
C LEU A 44 5.41 3.06 4.12
N SER A 45 5.21 1.91 4.76
CA SER A 45 4.35 1.78 5.92
C SER A 45 5.11 1.34 7.17
N ALA A 46 4.70 1.90 8.30
CA ALA A 46 5.23 1.60 9.61
C ALA A 46 4.05 1.47 10.58
N PRO A 47 3.53 0.23 10.77
CA PRO A 47 2.39 0.02 11.65
C PRO A 47 2.72 0.39 13.09
N TRP A 48 1.80 1.04 13.80
CA TRP A 48 2.00 1.55 15.15
C TRP A 48 2.36 0.44 16.16
N VAL A 49 1.74 -0.72 16.02
CA VAL A 49 1.92 -1.89 16.91
C VAL A 49 3.01 -2.85 16.43
N SER A 50 3.57 -2.64 15.24
CA SER A 50 4.60 -3.50 14.67
C SER A 50 5.99 -2.91 14.88
N TRP A 51 6.99 -3.78 14.96
CA TRP A 51 8.38 -3.37 14.86
C TRP A 51 8.91 -3.36 13.43
N ASN A 52 8.16 -3.97 12.50
CA ASN A 52 8.56 -4.09 11.12
C ASN A 52 8.01 -2.93 10.29
N MET A 53 8.87 -2.36 9.46
CA MET A 53 8.50 -1.45 8.39
C MET A 53 8.38 -2.21 7.07
N TYR A 54 7.49 -1.74 6.20
CA TYR A 54 7.30 -2.30 4.88
C TYR A 54 7.52 -1.24 3.83
N LEU A 55 8.37 -1.55 2.86
CA LEU A 55 8.54 -0.77 1.64
C LEU A 55 8.04 -1.61 0.48
N THR A 56 6.95 -1.18 -0.14
CA THR A 56 6.26 -1.92 -1.19
C THR A 56 6.31 -1.13 -2.49
N TYR A 57 6.64 -1.83 -3.58
CA TYR A 57 6.60 -1.31 -4.93
C TYR A 57 5.50 -2.05 -5.70
N LYS A 58 4.50 -1.31 -6.16
CA LYS A 58 3.31 -1.85 -6.80
C LYS A 58 3.24 -1.33 -8.23
N TYR A 59 3.27 -2.22 -9.21
CA TYR A 59 3.00 -1.86 -10.60
C TYR A 59 1.49 -1.76 -10.82
N LEU A 60 1.01 -0.54 -11.03
CA LEU A 60 -0.41 -0.19 -11.07
C LEU A 60 -1.18 -0.90 -12.20
N PRO A 61 -0.66 -1.02 -13.45
CA PRO A 61 -1.40 -1.68 -14.52
C PRO A 61 -1.70 -3.15 -14.22
N LEU A 62 -0.68 -3.90 -13.76
CA LEU A 62 -0.86 -5.31 -13.40
C LEU A 62 -1.79 -5.47 -12.19
N SER A 63 -1.66 -4.59 -11.19
CA SER A 63 -2.59 -4.63 -10.06
C SER A 63 -4.03 -4.39 -10.46
N LYS A 64 -4.30 -3.47 -11.39
CA LYS A 64 -5.66 -3.21 -11.86
C LYS A 64 -6.25 -4.43 -12.57
N LEU A 65 -5.44 -5.15 -13.35
CA LEU A 65 -5.87 -6.40 -14.00
C LEU A 65 -6.19 -7.49 -12.97
N ALA A 66 -5.36 -7.62 -11.93
CA ALA A 66 -5.62 -8.55 -10.84
C ALA A 66 -6.92 -8.20 -10.09
N GLU A 67 -7.11 -6.93 -9.72
CA GLU A 67 -8.32 -6.45 -9.05
C GLU A 67 -9.59 -6.70 -9.88
N GLN A 68 -9.51 -6.57 -11.21
CA GLN A 68 -10.63 -6.90 -12.12
C GLN A 68 -10.93 -8.40 -12.12
N SER A 69 -9.91 -9.25 -12.28
CA SER A 69 -10.06 -10.71 -12.25
C SER A 69 -10.67 -11.18 -10.92
N ASP A 70 -10.17 -10.67 -9.80
CA ASP A 70 -10.66 -11.03 -8.46
C ASP A 70 -12.13 -10.62 -8.27
N LYS A 71 -12.52 -9.45 -8.81
CA LYS A 71 -13.91 -8.98 -8.78
C LYS A 71 -14.83 -9.90 -9.60
N GLU A 72 -14.39 -10.36 -10.77
CA GLU A 72 -15.14 -11.30 -11.60
C GLU A 72 -15.35 -12.64 -10.88
N VAL A 73 -14.30 -13.16 -10.23
CA VAL A 73 -14.37 -14.38 -9.41
C VAL A 73 -15.35 -14.18 -8.25
N TYR A 74 -15.22 -13.09 -7.50
CA TYR A 74 -16.10 -12.78 -6.37
C TYR A 74 -17.57 -12.69 -6.79
N GLN A 75 -17.87 -12.01 -7.90
CA GLN A 75 -19.23 -11.93 -8.44
C GLN A 75 -19.75 -13.31 -8.85
N ARG A 76 -18.92 -14.14 -9.48
CA ARG A 76 -19.28 -15.51 -9.87
C ARG A 76 -19.60 -16.38 -8.65
N GLU A 77 -18.87 -16.22 -7.56
CA GLU A 77 -19.11 -16.99 -6.34
C GLU A 77 -20.33 -16.51 -5.57
N THR A 78 -20.54 -15.19 -5.50
CA THR A 78 -21.67 -14.60 -4.75
C THR A 78 -23.00 -14.67 -5.49
N THR A 79 -23.00 -14.77 -6.83
CA THR A 79 -24.22 -14.90 -7.65
C THR A 79 -24.66 -16.36 -7.83
N LYS A 80 -23.86 -17.34 -7.40
CA LYS A 80 -24.33 -18.74 -7.37
C LYS A 80 -25.53 -18.81 -6.42
N PRO A 81 -26.68 -19.37 -6.86
CA PRO A 81 -27.79 -19.59 -5.95
C PRO A 81 -27.29 -20.44 -4.78
N LYS A 82 -27.53 -19.98 -3.55
CA LYS A 82 -27.33 -20.83 -2.37
C LYS A 82 -28.11 -22.11 -2.62
N LYS A 83 -27.42 -23.23 -2.83
CA LYS A 83 -28.07 -24.54 -2.80
C LYS A 83 -28.77 -24.62 -1.44
N GLY A 84 -30.10 -24.57 -1.47
CA GLY A 84 -30.92 -24.69 -0.28
C GLY A 84 -30.55 -25.96 0.45
N PHE A 85 -30.33 -25.84 1.76
CA PHE A 85 -30.39 -26.96 2.69
C PHE A 85 -31.85 -27.32 2.93
#